data_AF-A0A496KYH6-F1
#
_entry.id   AF-A0A496KYH6-F1
#
_cell.length_a   1.000
_cell.length_b   1.000
_cell.length_c   1.000
_cell.angle_alpha   90.00
_cell.angle_beta   90.00
_cell.angle_gamma   90.00
#
_symmetry.space_group_name_H-M   'P 1'
#
loop_
_entity.id
_entity.type
_entity.pdbx_description
1 polymer ?
#
loop_
_entity_poly.entity_id
_entity_poly.type
_entity_poly.pdbx_seq_one_letter_code
_entity_poly.pdbx_strand_id
1 'polypeptide(L)'
;MKADAYTFIPRDAFRALFYGTDTSADFNLKDMAAEATMYGELGLGYMRKLNDRWTIGFKLKGLIGLAGIHSDIKQLDVRTSKDKWQLVAQGDMYAMTPLIQYSAADKSFSYHFNDIKNYITPQGLGGAIDLGATFRPIKNLTISAAITDVGLIHWYKKANITNINTNGSFTVKAIDYKIGEGLDSLNQFFDQLGENIKDSVKWQGRQGIDNPINQWITATANLGVEYGILDNKISFAALSN
;
A
#
# COMPACT_ATOMS: atom_id res chain seq x y z
N MET A 1 0.63 13.75 12.33
CA MET A 1 0.93 13.36 10.94
C MET A 1 1.20 11.87 10.95
N LYS A 2 0.61 11.11 10.02
CA LYS A 2 0.78 9.66 9.85
C LYS A 2 1.35 9.38 8.47
N ALA A 3 2.07 8.27 8.35
CA ALA A 3 2.55 7.75 7.09
C ALA A 3 2.40 6.23 7.11
N ASP A 4 1.74 5.70 6.08
CA ASP A 4 1.54 4.26 5.88
C ASP A 4 2.10 3.89 4.52
N ALA A 5 2.76 2.74 4.42
CA ALA A 5 3.24 2.20 3.16
C ALA A 5 3.16 0.67 3.19
N TYR A 6 2.64 0.08 2.13
CA TYR A 6 2.65 -1.37 1.96
C TYR A 6 2.83 -1.74 0.50
N THR A 7 3.37 -2.93 0.30
CA THR A 7 3.35 -3.59 -1.00
C THR A 7 2.68 -4.94 -0.82
N PHE A 8 1.84 -5.33 -1.77
CA PHE A 8 1.30 -6.68 -1.84
C PHE A 8 2.01 -7.42 -2.96
N ILE A 9 2.59 -8.56 -2.61
CA ILE A 9 3.29 -9.44 -3.55
C ILE A 9 2.49 -10.76 -3.59
N PRO A 10 1.85 -11.09 -4.73
CA PRO A 10 1.04 -12.30 -4.83
C PRO A 10 1.90 -13.54 -4.77
N ARG A 11 1.29 -14.66 -4.37
CA ARG A 11 1.94 -15.98 -4.31
C ARG A 11 2.66 -16.34 -5.61
N ASP A 12 2.08 -15.99 -6.76
CA ASP A 12 2.63 -16.30 -8.07
C ASP A 12 3.90 -15.51 -8.39
N ALA A 13 4.12 -14.33 -7.80
CA ALA A 13 5.40 -13.61 -7.92
C ALA A 13 6.52 -14.40 -7.24
N PHE A 14 6.26 -14.95 -6.04
CA PHE A 14 7.21 -15.83 -5.38
C PHE A 14 7.44 -17.09 -6.21
N ARG A 15 6.39 -17.72 -6.74
CA ARG A 15 6.55 -18.90 -7.62
C ARG A 15 7.36 -18.58 -8.88
N ALA A 16 7.19 -17.40 -9.46
CA ALA A 16 7.99 -16.95 -10.61
C ALA A 16 9.47 -16.78 -10.23
N LEU A 17 9.76 -16.17 -9.08
CA LEU A 17 11.12 -16.06 -8.56
C LEU A 17 11.74 -17.44 -8.27
N PHE A 18 10.95 -18.38 -7.74
CA PHE A 18 11.45 -19.70 -7.35
C PHE A 18 11.58 -20.71 -8.50
N TYR A 19 10.73 -20.62 -9.53
CA TYR A 19 10.58 -21.67 -10.54
C TYR A 19 10.47 -21.16 -11.98
N GLY A 20 10.44 -19.84 -12.20
CA GLY A 20 10.17 -19.23 -13.50
C GLY A 20 11.35 -19.30 -14.48
N THR A 21 12.56 -19.59 -14.01
CA THR A 21 13.76 -19.69 -14.86
C THR A 21 13.94 -21.09 -15.46
N ASP A 22 13.51 -22.14 -14.75
CA ASP A 22 13.77 -23.53 -15.15
C ASP A 22 12.64 -24.19 -15.96
N THR A 23 11.43 -23.60 -15.96
CA THR A 23 10.24 -24.21 -16.56
C THR A 23 9.41 -23.22 -17.36
N SER A 24 8.66 -23.72 -18.36
CA SER A 24 7.59 -22.93 -18.98
C SER A 24 6.38 -22.90 -18.05
N ALA A 25 6.14 -21.76 -17.44
CA ALA A 25 5.05 -21.57 -16.48
C ALA A 25 4.34 -20.23 -16.67
N ASP A 26 3.06 -20.22 -16.36
CA ASP A 26 2.20 -19.03 -16.33
C ASP A 26 2.05 -18.54 -14.89
N PHE A 27 2.21 -17.23 -14.69
CA PHE A 27 2.11 -16.56 -13.40
C PHE A 27 1.18 -15.36 -13.51
N ASN A 28 0.18 -15.31 -12.63
CA ASN A 28 -0.72 -14.17 -12.54
C ASN A 28 -0.30 -13.26 -11.38
N LEU A 29 0.13 -12.05 -11.71
CA LEU A 29 0.64 -11.06 -10.78
C LEU A 29 -0.31 -9.86 -10.63
N LYS A 30 -1.56 -9.98 -11.09
CA LYS A 30 -2.51 -8.85 -11.14
C LYS A 30 -2.77 -8.22 -9.77
N ASP A 31 -2.72 -9.04 -8.71
CA ASP A 31 -3.03 -8.61 -7.35
C ASP A 31 -1.87 -7.82 -6.72
N MET A 32 -0.73 -7.67 -7.42
CA MET A 32 0.35 -6.79 -6.97
C MET A 32 -0.18 -5.39 -6.66
N ALA A 33 0.28 -4.83 -5.54
CA ALA A 33 -0.08 -3.47 -5.16
C ALA A 33 1.11 -2.76 -4.52
N ALA A 34 1.19 -1.46 -4.73
CA ALA A 34 2.12 -0.56 -4.06
C ALA A 34 1.35 0.67 -3.62
N GLU A 35 1.22 0.83 -2.31
CA GLU A 35 0.45 1.90 -1.69
C GLU A 35 1.33 2.64 -0.70
N ALA A 36 1.27 3.97 -0.73
CA ALA A 36 1.81 4.81 0.32
C ALA A 36 0.91 6.02 0.52
N THR A 37 0.75 6.45 1.77
CA THR A 37 -0.04 7.64 2.12
C THR A 37 0.62 8.39 3.24
N MET A 38 0.73 9.71 3.10
CA MET A 38 1.13 10.63 4.16
C MET A 38 0.02 11.65 4.38
N TYR A 39 -0.47 11.76 5.61
CA TYR A 39 -1.63 12.58 5.94
C TYR A 39 -1.63 13.14 7.37
N GLY A 40 -2.36 14.24 7.56
CA GLY A 40 -2.78 14.74 8.87
C GLY A 40 -4.13 14.16 9.28
N GLU A 41 -4.33 13.93 10.57
CA GLU A 41 -5.59 13.42 11.14
C GLU A 41 -6.04 14.34 12.27
N LEU A 42 -7.33 14.67 12.30
CA LEU A 42 -8.03 15.22 13.47
C LEU A 42 -9.22 14.30 13.77
N GLY A 43 -9.41 13.88 15.02
CA GLY A 43 -10.51 12.98 15.36
C GLY A 43 -11.20 13.29 16.67
N LEU A 44 -12.49 12.99 16.72
CA LEU A 44 -13.36 13.12 17.88
C LEU A 44 -13.91 11.73 18.24
N GLY A 45 -13.65 11.30 19.47
CA GLY A 45 -14.06 10.00 19.98
C GLY A 45 -15.12 10.12 21.06
N TYR A 46 -16.03 9.15 21.09
CA TYR A 46 -16.97 8.97 22.19
C TYR A 46 -16.94 7.51 22.64
N MET A 47 -16.95 7.31 23.95
CA MET A 47 -17.05 6.00 24.58
C MET A 47 -18.17 6.00 25.60
N ARG A 48 -18.88 4.89 25.69
CA ARG A 48 -19.99 4.72 26.63
C ARG A 48 -19.95 3.33 27.26
N LYS A 49 -19.94 3.32 28.60
CA LYS A 49 -20.23 2.12 29.38
C LYS A 49 -21.73 1.85 29.26
N LEU A 50 -22.09 0.73 28.64
CA LEU A 50 -23.49 0.31 28.46
C LEU A 50 -24.02 -0.37 29.73
N ASN A 51 -23.17 -1.15 30.41
CA ASN A 51 -23.42 -1.79 31.68
C ASN A 51 -22.09 -2.22 32.33
N ASP A 52 -22.12 -2.97 33.42
CA ASP A 52 -20.90 -3.40 34.12
C ASP A 52 -19.97 -4.30 33.30
N ARG A 53 -20.47 -4.89 32.21
CA ARG A 53 -19.70 -5.78 31.33
C ARG A 53 -19.27 -5.12 30.04
N TRP A 54 -20.10 -4.28 29.43
CA TRP A 54 -19.89 -3.77 28.08
C TRP A 54 -19.55 -2.28 28.06
N THR A 55 -18.49 -1.93 27.35
CA THR A 55 -18.20 -0.55 26.93
C THR A 55 -17.98 -0.54 25.43
N ILE A 56 -18.64 0.38 24.74
CA ILE A 56 -18.44 0.61 23.30
C ILE A 56 -17.80 1.97 23.07
N GLY A 57 -17.06 2.11 21.98
CA GLY A 57 -16.46 3.35 21.56
C GLY A 57 -16.52 3.50 20.04
N PHE A 58 -16.66 4.74 19.60
CA PHE A 58 -16.49 5.12 18.21
C PHE A 58 -15.63 6.37 18.12
N LYS A 59 -14.89 6.53 17.03
CA LYS A 59 -14.13 7.76 16.71
C LYS A 59 -14.38 8.15 15.26
N LEU A 60 -14.70 9.41 15.03
CA LEU A 60 -14.75 10.00 13.70
C LEU A 60 -13.45 10.77 13.45
N LYS A 61 -12.86 10.62 12.27
CA LYS A 61 -11.60 11.25 11.87
C LYS A 61 -11.78 12.03 10.57
N GLY A 62 -11.32 13.27 10.54
CA GLY A 62 -11.06 14.04 9.32
C GLY A 62 -9.60 13.91 8.91
N LEU A 63 -9.35 13.69 7.63
CA LEU A 63 -8.02 13.43 7.07
C LEU A 63 -7.63 14.52 6.06
N ILE A 64 -6.37 14.94 6.12
CA ILE A 64 -5.75 15.87 5.17
C ILE A 64 -4.59 15.16 4.50
N GLY A 65 -4.78 14.71 3.25
CA GLY A 65 -3.76 14.04 2.45
C GLY A 65 -2.70 15.00 1.95
N LEU A 66 -1.43 14.67 2.17
CA LEU A 66 -0.27 15.48 1.80
C LEU A 66 0.50 14.88 0.62
N ALA A 67 0.68 13.55 0.62
CA ALA A 67 1.29 12.82 -0.47
C ALA A 67 0.78 11.38 -0.49
N GLY A 68 0.73 10.77 -1.66
CA GLY A 68 0.51 9.33 -1.74
C GLY A 68 1.05 8.70 -3.02
N ILE A 69 1.12 7.38 -3.00
CA ILE A 69 1.39 6.49 -4.14
C ILE A 69 0.27 5.47 -4.16
N HIS A 70 -0.35 5.25 -5.32
CA HIS A 70 -1.44 4.28 -5.50
C HIS A 70 -1.23 3.52 -6.80
N SER A 71 -1.44 2.20 -6.79
CA SER A 71 -1.37 1.35 -7.99
C SER A 71 -2.72 0.73 -8.31
N ASP A 72 -3.11 0.77 -9.58
CA ASP A 72 -4.28 0.07 -10.13
C ASP A 72 -3.81 -0.88 -11.25
N ILE A 73 -3.60 -2.15 -10.90
CA ILE A 73 -3.16 -3.19 -11.83
C ILE A 73 -4.38 -3.99 -12.28
N LYS A 74 -4.73 -3.86 -13.56
CA LYS A 74 -5.87 -4.58 -14.16
C LYS A 74 -5.46 -5.94 -14.68
N GLN A 75 -4.24 -6.03 -15.20
CA GLN A 75 -3.66 -7.27 -15.69
C GLN A 75 -2.15 -7.23 -15.57
N LEU A 76 -1.58 -8.31 -15.05
CA LEU A 76 -0.14 -8.53 -15.06
C LEU A 76 0.11 -10.04 -15.12
N ASP A 77 0.23 -10.58 -16.32
CA ASP A 77 0.48 -12.00 -16.55
C ASP A 77 1.87 -12.19 -17.13
N VAL A 78 2.61 -13.16 -16.59
CA VAL A 78 3.95 -13.53 -17.04
C VAL A 78 3.94 -14.98 -17.47
N ARG A 79 4.21 -15.24 -18.75
CA ARG A 79 4.50 -16.57 -19.29
C ARG A 79 5.98 -16.72 -19.50
N THR A 80 6.60 -17.61 -18.74
CA THR A 80 8.03 -17.89 -18.79
C THR A 80 8.36 -18.97 -19.84
N SER A 81 9.56 -18.90 -20.40
CA SER A 81 10.18 -19.93 -21.24
C SER A 81 11.70 -19.80 -21.16
N LYS A 82 12.42 -20.79 -21.67
CA LYS A 82 13.90 -20.83 -21.61
C LYS A 82 14.58 -19.60 -22.21
N ASP A 83 14.02 -19.07 -23.31
CA ASP A 83 14.68 -18.00 -24.06
C ASP A 83 14.05 -16.62 -23.82
N LYS A 84 12.74 -16.58 -23.58
CA LYS A 84 11.94 -15.33 -23.57
C LYS A 84 10.76 -15.43 -22.63
N TRP A 85 10.46 -14.35 -21.92
CA TRP A 85 9.25 -14.22 -21.10
C TRP A 85 8.25 -13.33 -21.81
N GLN A 86 7.01 -13.78 -21.91
CA GLN A 86 5.89 -12.99 -22.44
C GLN A 86 5.17 -12.33 -21.28
N LEU A 87 5.05 -11.01 -21.33
CA LEU A 87 4.42 -10.19 -20.32
C LEU A 87 3.16 -9.56 -20.93
N VAL A 88 2.01 -9.73 -20.31
CA VAL A 88 0.80 -8.93 -20.61
C VAL A 88 0.55 -8.03 -19.42
N ALA A 89 0.71 -6.72 -19.63
CA ALA A 89 0.61 -5.74 -18.56
C ALA A 89 -0.40 -4.65 -18.95
N GLN A 90 -1.36 -4.41 -18.06
CA GLN A 90 -2.27 -3.27 -18.09
C GLN A 90 -2.39 -2.73 -16.67
N GLY A 91 -1.88 -1.54 -16.43
CA GLY A 91 -1.96 -0.92 -15.11
C GLY A 91 -1.49 0.52 -15.07
N ASP A 92 -1.87 1.16 -13.98
CA ASP A 92 -1.62 2.56 -13.67
C ASP A 92 -0.92 2.67 -12.31
N MET A 93 0.06 3.56 -12.21
CA MET A 93 0.67 3.96 -10.95
C MET A 93 0.57 5.49 -10.82
N TYR A 94 0.04 5.94 -9.70
CA TYR A 94 -0.22 7.34 -9.41
C TYR A 94 0.68 7.83 -8.29
N ALA A 95 1.33 8.97 -8.48
CA ALA A 95 1.95 9.74 -7.41
C ALA A 95 1.15 11.02 -7.19
N MET A 96 0.53 11.18 -6.03
CA MET A 96 -0.38 12.28 -5.69
C MET A 96 0.35 13.29 -4.80
N THR A 97 1.30 14.02 -5.38
CA THR A 97 2.18 14.92 -4.63
C THR A 97 2.74 16.03 -5.53
N PRO A 98 2.91 17.27 -5.03
CA PRO A 98 3.59 18.32 -5.79
C PRO A 98 5.11 18.13 -5.85
N LEU A 99 5.66 17.19 -5.07
CA LEU A 99 7.11 16.96 -4.96
C LEU A 99 7.70 16.30 -6.21
N ILE A 100 6.89 15.56 -6.95
CA ILE A 100 7.29 14.84 -8.16
C ILE A 100 6.41 15.33 -9.28
N GLN A 101 7.03 15.82 -10.36
CA GLN A 101 6.31 16.19 -11.57
C GLN A 101 6.94 15.52 -12.79
N TYR A 102 6.11 15.12 -13.75
CA TYR A 102 6.53 14.49 -14.98
C TYR A 102 6.46 15.45 -16.18
N SER A 103 7.56 15.61 -16.92
CA SER A 103 7.57 16.31 -18.21
C SER A 103 7.35 15.29 -19.34
N ALA A 104 6.21 15.39 -20.03
CA ALA A 104 5.97 14.55 -21.22
C ALA A 104 6.87 14.94 -22.40
N ALA A 105 7.32 16.21 -22.46
CA ALA A 105 8.20 16.70 -23.51
C ALA A 105 9.59 16.06 -23.41
N ASP A 106 10.13 15.99 -22.20
CA ASP A 106 11.49 15.50 -21.94
C ASP A 106 11.50 14.03 -21.48
N LYS A 107 10.33 13.43 -21.27
CA LYS A 107 10.13 12.11 -20.66
C LYS A 107 10.92 11.95 -19.36
N SER A 108 10.86 12.96 -18.51
CA SER A 108 11.68 13.05 -17.30
C SER A 108 10.85 13.44 -16.07
N PHE A 109 11.40 13.15 -14.88
CA PHE A 109 10.83 13.58 -13.61
C PHE A 109 11.64 14.74 -13.03
N SER A 110 10.94 15.74 -12.51
CA SER A 110 11.51 16.82 -11.71
C SER A 110 11.10 16.66 -10.24
N TYR A 111 12.03 17.02 -9.35
CA TYR A 111 11.90 16.83 -7.91
C TYR A 111 11.98 18.16 -7.17
N HIS A 112 10.98 18.47 -6.35
CA HIS A 112 10.83 19.75 -5.67
C HIS A 112 10.94 19.63 -4.15
N PHE A 113 11.99 18.96 -3.67
CA PHE A 113 12.20 18.67 -2.24
C PHE A 113 12.65 19.86 -1.39
N ASN A 114 13.06 20.96 -2.02
CA ASN A 114 13.64 22.13 -1.33
C ASN A 114 12.59 23.12 -0.81
N ASP A 115 11.32 22.98 -1.20
CA ASP A 115 10.24 23.86 -0.78
C ASP A 115 9.39 23.18 0.30
N ILE A 116 9.53 23.62 1.55
CA ILE A 116 8.78 23.08 2.69
C ILE A 116 7.26 23.18 2.49
N LYS A 117 6.79 24.16 1.71
CA LYS A 117 5.36 24.32 1.37
C LYS A 117 4.82 23.10 0.66
N ASN A 118 5.62 22.45 -0.18
CA ASN A 118 5.19 21.29 -0.97
C ASN A 118 4.89 20.06 -0.10
N TYR A 119 5.48 19.96 1.10
CA TYR A 119 5.22 18.86 2.03
C TYR A 119 3.95 19.04 2.86
N ILE A 120 3.53 20.29 3.08
CA ILE A 120 2.39 20.62 3.94
C ILE A 120 1.16 21.08 3.17
N THR A 121 1.26 21.26 1.85
CA THR A 121 0.13 21.67 1.02
C THR A 121 -0.85 20.50 0.87
N PRO A 122 -2.13 20.67 1.26
CA PRO A 122 -3.13 19.63 1.09
C PRO A 122 -3.35 19.25 -0.38
N GLN A 123 -3.24 17.95 -0.67
CA GLN A 123 -3.51 17.35 -1.98
C GLN A 123 -4.82 16.54 -2.00
N GLY A 124 -5.25 16.07 -0.83
CA GLY A 124 -6.46 15.29 -0.65
C GLY A 124 -7.19 15.62 0.66
N LEU A 125 -8.47 15.29 0.70
CA LEU A 125 -9.30 15.35 1.91
C LEU A 125 -10.00 14.00 2.07
N GLY A 126 -10.17 13.57 3.31
CA GLY A 126 -10.73 12.26 3.60
C GLY A 126 -11.38 12.17 4.96
N GLY A 127 -11.85 10.98 5.27
CA GLY A 127 -12.41 10.66 6.56
C GLY A 127 -12.20 9.20 6.89
N ALA A 128 -12.18 8.89 8.18
CA ALA A 128 -12.11 7.53 8.68
C ALA A 128 -12.95 7.36 9.95
N ILE A 129 -13.30 6.12 10.24
CA ILE A 129 -13.97 5.74 11.47
C ILE A 129 -13.16 4.69 12.21
N ASP A 130 -13.21 4.76 13.55
CA ASP A 130 -12.78 3.68 14.42
C ASP A 130 -13.97 3.17 15.22
N LEU A 131 -14.04 1.86 15.40
CA LEU A 131 -15.03 1.17 16.20
C LEU A 131 -14.31 0.27 17.20
N GLY A 132 -14.71 0.32 18.46
CA GLY A 132 -14.13 -0.49 19.51
C GLY A 132 -15.15 -0.96 20.53
N ALA A 133 -14.92 -2.13 21.10
CA ALA A 133 -15.71 -2.67 22.19
C ALA A 133 -14.81 -3.34 23.22
N THR A 134 -15.23 -3.28 24.48
CA THR A 134 -14.66 -4.07 25.56
C THR A 134 -15.76 -4.84 26.28
N PHE A 135 -15.44 -6.07 26.67
CA PHE A 135 -16.31 -6.99 27.37
C PHE A 135 -15.60 -7.50 28.63
N ARG A 136 -16.25 -7.34 29.78
CA ARG A 136 -15.80 -7.84 31.08
C ARG A 136 -16.69 -9.00 31.54
N PRO A 137 -16.38 -10.25 31.14
CA PRO A 137 -17.16 -11.41 31.58
C PRO A 137 -17.14 -11.59 33.11
N ILE A 138 -16.01 -11.26 33.73
CA ILE A 138 -15.79 -11.26 35.19
C ILE A 138 -15.00 -9.99 35.58
N LYS A 139 -14.99 -9.63 36.87
CA LYS A 139 -14.36 -8.38 37.36
C LYS A 139 -12.87 -8.24 37.02
N ASN A 140 -12.19 -9.37 36.84
CA ASN A 140 -10.74 -9.45 36.67
C ASN A 140 -10.33 -9.76 35.23
N LEU A 141 -11.27 -9.87 34.29
CA LEU A 141 -10.97 -10.20 32.89
C LEU A 141 -11.62 -9.18 31.98
N THR A 142 -10.83 -8.54 31.12
CA THR A 142 -11.31 -7.66 30.05
C THR A 142 -10.88 -8.24 28.71
N ILE A 143 -11.82 -8.36 27.79
CA ILE A 143 -11.58 -8.71 26.39
C ILE A 143 -11.89 -7.46 25.57
N SER A 144 -11.02 -7.10 24.63
CA SER A 144 -11.21 -5.94 23.76
C SER A 144 -11.08 -6.32 22.29
N ALA A 145 -11.84 -5.64 21.45
CA ALA A 145 -11.75 -5.74 20.01
C ALA A 145 -11.95 -4.35 19.40
N ALA A 146 -11.16 -4.00 18.39
CA ALA A 146 -11.33 -2.74 17.67
C ALA A 146 -10.98 -2.90 16.18
N ILE A 147 -11.67 -2.15 15.34
CA ILE A 147 -11.30 -1.93 13.94
C ILE A 147 -11.10 -0.42 13.79
N THR A 148 -9.90 -0.01 13.39
CA THR A 148 -9.53 1.41 13.28
C THR A 148 -9.12 1.77 11.87
N ASP A 149 -9.19 3.05 11.57
CA ASP A 149 -8.71 3.63 10.31
C ASP A 149 -9.48 3.07 9.10
N VAL A 150 -10.76 2.75 9.25
CA VAL A 150 -11.62 2.40 8.13
C VAL A 150 -12.02 3.69 7.44
N GLY A 151 -11.37 3.99 6.31
CA GLY A 151 -11.59 5.25 5.61
C GLY A 151 -10.80 5.38 4.33
N LEU A 152 -10.92 6.56 3.72
CA LEU A 152 -10.27 6.88 2.46
C LEU A 152 -9.90 8.36 2.39
N ILE A 153 -8.96 8.67 1.50
CA ILE A 153 -8.57 10.01 1.09
C ILE A 153 -8.95 10.18 -0.39
N HIS A 154 -9.65 11.29 -0.67
CA HIS A 154 -9.97 11.73 -2.02
C HIS A 154 -8.94 12.77 -2.48
N TRP A 155 -8.10 12.40 -3.45
CA TRP A 155 -7.04 13.25 -4.00
C TRP A 155 -7.60 14.13 -5.13
N TYR A 156 -7.95 15.37 -4.78
CA TYR A 156 -8.65 16.30 -5.66
C TYR A 156 -7.72 17.25 -6.43
N LYS A 157 -6.44 17.38 -6.04
CA LYS A 157 -5.44 18.23 -6.73
C LYS A 157 -4.91 17.54 -8.00
N LYS A 158 -5.79 17.34 -8.97
CA LYS A 158 -5.52 16.57 -10.20
C LYS A 158 -4.25 16.99 -10.94
N ALA A 159 -3.94 18.28 -10.98
CA ALA A 159 -2.73 18.82 -11.62
C ALA A 159 -1.41 18.35 -10.97
N ASN A 160 -1.44 17.95 -9.70
CA ASN A 160 -0.29 17.45 -8.95
C ASN A 160 -0.25 15.91 -8.92
N ILE A 161 -1.09 15.24 -9.71
CA ILE A 161 -1.06 13.79 -9.82
C ILE A 161 -0.26 13.42 -11.06
N THR A 162 0.84 12.70 -10.84
CA THR A 162 1.62 12.06 -11.90
C THR A 162 1.09 10.65 -12.09
N ASN A 163 0.79 10.25 -13.32
CA ASN A 163 0.43 8.88 -13.67
C ASN A 163 1.50 8.30 -14.59
N ILE A 164 1.95 7.09 -14.28
CA ILE A 164 2.73 6.24 -15.17
C ILE A 164 1.90 5.00 -15.44
N ASN A 165 1.67 4.69 -16.71
CA ASN A 165 0.87 3.54 -17.10
C ASN A 165 1.54 2.71 -18.18
N THR A 166 1.06 1.49 -18.32
CA THR A 166 1.37 0.62 -19.44
C THR A 166 0.14 -0.18 -19.84
N ASN A 167 0.04 -0.51 -21.12
CA ASN A 167 -1.00 -1.37 -21.66
C ASN A 167 -0.46 -2.08 -22.91
N GLY A 168 -0.28 -3.39 -22.81
CA GLY A 168 0.09 -4.21 -23.96
C GLY A 168 0.72 -5.54 -23.61
N SER A 169 1.19 -6.20 -24.66
CA SER A 169 1.98 -7.43 -24.56
C SER A 169 3.42 -7.14 -24.95
N PHE A 170 4.36 -7.65 -24.16
CA PHE A 170 5.79 -7.38 -24.26
C PHE A 170 6.57 -8.68 -24.19
N THR A 171 7.74 -8.70 -24.82
CA THR A 171 8.68 -9.82 -24.71
C THR A 171 9.90 -9.34 -23.94
N VAL A 172 10.13 -9.95 -22.78
CA VAL A 172 11.27 -9.67 -21.90
C VAL A 172 12.28 -10.80 -22.07
N LYS A 173 13.58 -10.49 -22.08
CA LYS A 173 14.62 -11.54 -22.12
C LYS A 173 14.55 -12.38 -20.84
N ALA A 174 14.67 -13.70 -20.98
CA ALA A 174 14.78 -14.58 -19.83
C ALA A 174 16.10 -14.28 -19.08
N ILE A 175 16.06 -14.43 -17.76
CA ILE A 175 17.20 -14.20 -16.87
C ILE A 175 17.55 -15.54 -16.25
N ASP A 176 18.82 -15.93 -16.33
CA ASP A 176 19.30 -17.12 -15.65
C ASP A 176 19.54 -16.77 -14.18
N TYR A 177 18.78 -17.39 -13.29
CA TYR A 177 18.94 -17.24 -11.85
C TYR A 177 18.73 -18.60 -11.18
N LYS A 178 19.67 -18.96 -10.31
CA LYS A 178 19.65 -20.18 -9.50
C LYS A 178 19.65 -19.82 -8.03
N ILE A 179 18.69 -20.40 -7.32
CA ILE A 179 18.51 -20.16 -5.89
C ILE A 179 19.59 -20.88 -5.10
N GLY A 180 20.15 -20.20 -4.09
CA GLY A 180 21.19 -20.74 -3.22
C GLY A 180 22.58 -20.15 -3.46
N GLU A 181 22.75 -19.30 -4.48
CA GLU A 181 24.02 -18.63 -4.80
C GLU A 181 24.31 -17.37 -3.95
N GLY A 182 23.47 -17.05 -2.98
CA GLY A 182 23.64 -15.92 -2.05
C GLY A 182 22.96 -14.61 -2.51
N LEU A 183 23.15 -13.55 -1.72
CA LEU A 183 22.50 -12.25 -1.91
C LEU A 183 22.97 -11.51 -3.17
N ASP A 184 24.24 -11.67 -3.57
CA ASP A 184 24.79 -10.96 -4.72
C ASP A 184 24.16 -11.44 -6.04
N SER A 185 23.94 -12.75 -6.19
CA SER A 185 23.24 -13.32 -7.35
C SER A 185 21.79 -12.85 -7.42
N LEU A 186 21.11 -12.72 -6.26
CA LEU A 186 19.75 -12.18 -6.19
C LEU A 186 19.69 -10.69 -6.60
N ASN A 187 20.66 -9.88 -6.17
CA ASN A 187 20.74 -8.47 -6.57
C ASN A 187 20.94 -8.33 -8.08
N GLN A 188 21.87 -9.10 -8.66
CA GLN A 188 22.11 -9.11 -10.11
C GLN A 188 20.87 -9.55 -10.91
N PHE A 189 20.11 -10.53 -10.40
CA PHE A 189 18.83 -10.93 -11.00
C PHE A 189 17.85 -9.76 -11.07
N PHE A 190 17.65 -9.03 -9.96
CA PHE A 190 16.73 -7.90 -9.94
C PHE A 190 17.20 -6.72 -10.80
N ASP A 191 18.51 -6.46 -10.84
CA ASP A 191 19.08 -5.41 -11.70
C ASP A 191 18.82 -5.73 -13.18
N GLN A 192 19.13 -6.95 -13.62
CA GLN A 192 18.87 -7.40 -15.00
C GLN A 192 17.38 -7.41 -15.33
N LEU A 193 16.52 -7.80 -14.38
CA LEU A 193 15.08 -7.77 -14.55
C LEU A 193 14.57 -6.34 -14.74
N GLY A 194 15.07 -5.40 -13.93
CA GLY A 194 14.76 -3.98 -14.06
C GLY A 194 15.15 -3.42 -15.42
N GLU A 195 16.37 -3.70 -15.87
CA GLU A 195 16.86 -3.27 -17.20
C GLU A 195 16.04 -3.88 -18.34
N ASN A 196 15.82 -5.20 -18.32
CA ASN A 196 15.05 -5.88 -19.36
C ASN A 196 13.60 -5.38 -19.44
N ILE A 197 12.96 -5.13 -18.29
CA ILE A 197 11.61 -4.53 -18.24
C ILE A 197 11.63 -3.10 -18.79
N LYS A 198 12.60 -2.28 -18.37
CA LYS A 198 12.74 -0.89 -18.84
C LYS A 198 12.88 -0.80 -20.36
N ASP A 199 13.65 -1.71 -20.96
CA ASP A 199 13.89 -1.73 -22.40
C ASP A 199 12.71 -2.31 -23.21
N SER A 200 11.98 -3.25 -22.63
CA SER A 200 10.95 -4.01 -23.35
C SER A 200 9.53 -3.44 -23.19
N VAL A 201 9.22 -2.89 -22.01
CA VAL A 201 7.89 -2.41 -21.68
C VAL A 201 7.70 -0.96 -22.13
N LYS A 202 6.60 -0.69 -22.81
CA LYS A 202 6.23 0.66 -23.23
C LYS A 202 5.49 1.35 -22.10
N TRP A 203 6.18 2.27 -21.44
CA TRP A 203 5.61 3.13 -20.40
C TRP A 203 5.13 4.45 -20.99
N GLN A 204 4.01 4.94 -20.49
CA GLN A 204 3.48 6.26 -20.79
C GLN A 204 3.35 7.04 -19.50
N GLY A 205 3.90 8.25 -19.47
CA GLY A 205 3.75 9.15 -18.34
C GLY A 205 2.86 10.34 -18.68
N ARG A 206 2.14 10.81 -17.67
CA ARG A 206 1.28 12.00 -17.76
C ARG A 206 1.32 12.76 -16.44
N GLN A 207 1.59 14.07 -16.52
CA GLN A 207 1.31 14.99 -15.43
C GLN A 207 -0.11 15.51 -15.55
N GLY A 208 -0.84 15.51 -14.44
CA GLY A 208 -2.21 15.98 -14.41
C GLY A 208 -3.18 14.97 -15.00
N ILE A 209 -4.17 14.53 -14.24
CA ILE A 209 -5.17 13.56 -14.68
C ILE A 209 -6.59 14.15 -14.77
N ASP A 210 -7.48 13.46 -15.47
CA ASP A 210 -8.84 13.96 -15.70
C ASP A 210 -9.75 13.74 -14.48
N ASN A 211 -9.56 12.61 -13.79
CA ASN A 211 -10.38 12.17 -12.66
C ASN A 211 -9.58 12.17 -11.36
N PRO A 212 -10.17 12.56 -10.23
CA PRO A 212 -9.54 12.41 -8.92
C PRO A 212 -9.36 10.93 -8.55
N ILE A 213 -8.45 10.65 -7.61
CA ILE A 213 -8.18 9.29 -7.10
C ILE A 213 -8.75 9.14 -5.70
N ASN A 214 -9.45 8.03 -5.45
CA ASN A 214 -9.83 7.61 -4.10
C ASN A 214 -8.85 6.55 -3.62
N GLN A 215 -8.19 6.79 -2.50
CA GLN A 215 -7.25 5.84 -1.92
C GLN A 215 -7.71 5.46 -0.52
N TRP A 216 -7.89 4.16 -0.29
CA TRP A 216 -8.20 3.65 1.05
C TRP A 216 -6.96 3.75 1.93
N ILE A 217 -7.16 4.14 3.19
CA ILE A 217 -6.09 4.03 4.19
C ILE A 217 -6.10 2.64 4.81
N THR A 218 -4.98 2.23 5.40
CA THR A 218 -4.82 0.88 5.98
C THR A 218 -5.65 0.73 7.24
N ALA A 219 -6.73 -0.04 7.16
CA ALA A 219 -7.51 -0.41 8.33
C ALA A 219 -6.72 -1.40 9.21
N THR A 220 -6.83 -1.25 10.53
CA THR A 220 -6.17 -2.14 11.51
C THR A 220 -7.22 -2.84 12.38
N ALA A 221 -7.08 -4.14 12.58
CA ALA A 221 -7.94 -4.92 13.48
C ALA A 221 -7.14 -5.32 14.72
N ASN A 222 -7.64 -4.96 15.90
CA ASN A 222 -6.96 -5.21 17.17
C ASN A 222 -7.80 -6.13 18.04
N LEU A 223 -7.15 -7.10 18.69
CA LEU A 223 -7.74 -7.98 19.70
C LEU A 223 -6.88 -7.95 20.96
N GLY A 224 -7.52 -7.82 22.12
CA GLY A 224 -6.83 -7.75 23.39
C GLY A 224 -7.50 -8.58 24.48
N VAL A 225 -6.68 -9.10 25.39
CA VAL A 225 -7.12 -9.75 26.62
C VAL A 225 -6.28 -9.22 27.78
N GLU A 226 -6.94 -8.77 28.84
CA GLU A 226 -6.32 -8.28 30.07
C GLU A 226 -6.87 -9.05 31.26
N TYR A 227 -5.97 -9.56 32.12
CA TYR A 227 -6.33 -10.23 33.37
C TYR A 227 -5.70 -9.53 34.57
N GLY A 228 -6.53 -9.13 35.53
CA GLY A 228 -6.12 -8.45 36.76
C GLY A 228 -6.04 -9.38 37.97
N ILE A 229 -5.02 -9.17 38.79
CA ILE A 229 -4.84 -9.79 40.11
C ILE A 229 -4.87 -8.72 41.21
N LEU A 230 -5.03 -9.16 42.47
CA LEU A 230 -5.09 -8.26 43.63
C LEU A 230 -6.14 -7.15 43.47
N ASP A 231 -7.38 -7.53 43.16
CA ASP A 231 -8.47 -6.58 42.85
C ASP A 231 -8.10 -5.57 41.74
N ASN A 232 -7.43 -6.04 40.70
CA ASN A 232 -6.94 -5.26 39.56
C ASN A 232 -5.86 -4.22 39.91
N LYS A 233 -5.16 -4.35 41.05
CA LYS A 233 -3.98 -3.51 41.36
C LYS A 233 -2.78 -3.83 40.49
N ILE A 234 -2.72 -5.06 39.95
CA ILE A 234 -1.74 -5.50 38.96
C ILE A 234 -2.52 -6.19 37.84
N SER A 235 -2.20 -5.91 36.59
CA SER A 235 -2.78 -6.62 35.45
C SER A 235 -1.73 -7.03 34.42
N PHE A 236 -2.05 -8.09 33.69
CA PHE A 236 -1.29 -8.58 32.55
C PHE A 236 -2.15 -8.47 31.30
N ALA A 237 -1.60 -7.93 30.22
CA ALA A 237 -2.30 -7.73 28.97
C ALA A 237 -1.56 -8.38 27.81
N ALA A 238 -2.31 -9.00 26.90
CA ALA A 238 -1.86 -9.45 25.60
C ALA A 238 -2.66 -8.70 24.52
N LEU A 239 -1.97 -8.23 23.48
CA LEU A 239 -2.54 -7.46 22.37
C LEU A 239 -2.04 -8.05 21.06
N SER A 240 -2.93 -8.18 20.08
CA SER A 240 -2.65 -8.54 18.69
C SER A 240 -3.17 -7.43 17.79
N ASN A 241 -2.36 -7.07 16.79
CA ASN A 241 -2.63 -6.02 15.82
C ASN A 241 -2.51 -6.57 14.40
#